data_AF-A0A151Z8J6-F1
#
_entry.id   AF-A0A151Z8J6-F1
#
_cell.length_a   1.000
_cell.length_b   1.000
_cell.length_c   1.000
_cell.angle_alpha   90.00
_cell.angle_beta   90.00
_cell.angle_gamma   90.00
#
_symmetry.space_group_name_H-M   'P 1'
#
loop_
_entity.id
_entity.type
_entity.pdbx_description
1 polymer ?
#
loop_
_entity_poly.entity_id
_entity_poly.type
_entity_poly.pdbx_seq_one_letter_code
_entity_poly.pdbx_strand_id
1 'polypeptide(L)'
;MALSVEEKTILAVGCITGGFLLIFLIYSYIVYKLGWRSIQEYGGGLQMKDLLKKDKNQGAHLNEIPSEKIKFVEYGGKGHFVASLVLSLLVFVFFELLILTLVMFDHIHVAGGIIIMLIVSFVYWGTFIVQPSKSLIQETILERPLSKWSIRFGKKINNIKHTYGYWIGYAILVLAIVAANILLEGTCENNLEIVSTRIFRKYQSPSCPEGVPCLVYLTLTETPHQSIYVNYHSSNPSEVGTFCIHSTFPGIPDNFSRVDDSLTKMTIGSSFKMDIEVRRNVHYVLLENLDPSTVYYFRCGTVTYGFSSERKFQTLSVNSTSGYSFVVGGDMDSTETSMVISEIAARQEPQFALLGGDLAYDRAQLTCYRLVDKWLDMYQTKMITPQGFTIPMVATIGNHEVIGDFDATPQRIPFFTKYFAQSNYIKQTNQLSQIEDRLTYGYVNIGGPNGTVIFNLDSGHSASMTTQKEWMQDVLESNVTSPQFKFAIYHVPMYPTIRTYENTHSTAVRSNWLSYFDEISMTVGFENHDHAYKRTYPMINGVQNPNGTVYIGDGAWGVTARPAPDQRFYQVLTKSLNYVTYVKVSPTNKTVTFQSFSKDGNIFDEGVMEYK
;
A
#
# COMPACT_ATOMS: atom_id res chain seq x y z
N MET A 1 -14.58 -6.31 -7.63
CA MET A 1 -13.62 -5.58 -6.79
C MET A 1 -13.16 -6.50 -5.67
N ALA A 2 -11.86 -6.83 -5.65
CA ALA A 2 -11.26 -7.48 -4.50
C ALA A 2 -11.19 -6.47 -3.34
N LEU A 3 -11.67 -6.88 -2.16
CA LEU A 3 -11.48 -6.10 -0.93
C LEU A 3 -10.00 -6.19 -0.52
N SER A 4 -9.42 -5.06 -0.15
CA SER A 4 -8.10 -4.97 0.50
C SER A 4 -8.08 -5.78 1.80
N VAL A 5 -6.87 -6.10 2.30
CA VAL A 5 -6.70 -6.77 3.61
C VAL A 5 -7.38 -5.96 4.72
N GLU A 6 -7.31 -4.64 4.65
CA GLU A 6 -7.98 -3.71 5.55
C GLU A 6 -9.50 -3.82 5.47
N GLU A 7 -10.08 -3.73 4.27
CA GLU A 7 -11.52 -3.89 4.05
C GLU A 7 -12.02 -5.29 4.47
N LYS A 8 -11.23 -6.34 4.22
CA LYS A 8 -11.51 -7.71 4.68
C LYS A 8 -11.50 -7.79 6.21
N THR A 9 -10.54 -7.14 6.86
CA THR A 9 -10.42 -7.11 8.33
C THR A 9 -11.60 -6.37 8.93
N ILE A 10 -11.96 -5.21 8.38
CA ILE A 10 -13.10 -4.42 8.82
C ILE A 10 -14.41 -5.18 8.61
N LEU A 11 -14.58 -5.81 7.45
CA LEU A 11 -15.76 -6.64 7.16
C LEU A 11 -15.83 -7.82 8.12
N ALA A 12 -14.73 -8.51 8.39
CA ALA A 12 -14.68 -9.63 9.32
C ALA A 12 -15.04 -9.18 10.74
N VAL A 13 -14.42 -8.10 11.26
CA VAL A 13 -14.72 -7.55 12.59
C VAL A 13 -16.17 -7.06 12.65
N GLY A 14 -16.68 -6.43 11.59
CA GLY A 14 -18.06 -5.98 11.48
C GLY A 14 -19.06 -7.13 11.49
N CYS A 15 -18.83 -8.18 10.70
CA CYS A 15 -19.65 -9.39 10.66
C CYS A 15 -19.63 -10.14 11.99
N ILE A 16 -18.46 -10.27 12.62
CA ILE A 16 -18.30 -10.90 13.94
C ILE A 16 -19.08 -10.10 14.98
N THR A 17 -18.91 -8.78 15.03
CA THR A 17 -19.62 -7.88 15.95
C THR A 17 -21.14 -7.96 15.73
N GLY A 18 -21.60 -7.93 14.49
CA GLY A 18 -23.01 -8.09 14.13
C GLY A 18 -23.59 -9.45 14.53
N GLY A 19 -22.82 -10.52 14.34
CA GLY A 19 -23.17 -11.87 14.78
C GLY A 19 -23.28 -11.99 16.30
N PHE A 20 -22.32 -11.42 17.04
CA PHE A 20 -22.37 -11.38 18.51
C PHE A 20 -23.53 -10.53 19.02
N LEU A 21 -23.83 -9.40 18.39
CA LEU A 21 -25.00 -8.58 18.70
C LEU A 21 -26.30 -9.37 18.47
N LEU A 22 -26.41 -10.12 17.38
CA LEU A 22 -27.58 -10.95 17.10
C LEU A 22 -27.71 -12.10 18.10
N ILE A 23 -26.64 -12.83 18.37
CA ILE A 23 -26.60 -13.90 19.40
C ILE A 23 -26.98 -13.32 20.75
N PHE A 24 -26.50 -12.13 21.09
CA PHE A 24 -26.84 -11.44 22.32
C PHE A 24 -28.29 -10.99 22.38
N LEU A 25 -28.87 -10.44 21.30
CA LEU A 25 -30.28 -10.08 21.23
C LEU A 25 -31.19 -11.31 21.35
N ILE A 26 -30.83 -12.41 20.68
CA ILE A 26 -31.54 -13.69 20.78
C ILE A 26 -31.41 -14.26 22.18
N TYR A 27 -30.20 -14.28 22.76
CA TYR A 27 -29.96 -14.75 24.11
C TYR A 27 -30.69 -13.89 25.15
N SER A 28 -30.65 -12.56 25.01
CA SER A 28 -31.38 -11.63 25.87
C SER A 28 -32.88 -11.81 25.72
N TYR A 29 -33.39 -12.06 24.50
CA TYR A 29 -34.79 -12.41 24.26
C TYR A 29 -35.16 -13.76 24.87
N ILE A 30 -34.28 -14.75 24.86
CA ILE A 30 -34.46 -16.06 25.49
C ILE A 30 -34.44 -15.94 27.00
N VAL A 31 -33.45 -15.26 27.60
CA VAL A 31 -33.40 -14.96 29.04
C VAL A 31 -34.59 -14.10 29.44
N TYR A 32 -35.04 -13.17 28.60
CA TYR A 32 -36.26 -12.40 28.81
C TYR A 32 -37.51 -13.27 28.76
N LYS A 33 -37.64 -14.17 27.78
CA LYS A 33 -38.76 -15.11 27.64
C LYS A 33 -38.77 -16.15 28.75
N LEU A 34 -37.60 -16.65 29.17
CA LEU A 34 -37.41 -17.62 30.24
C LEU A 34 -37.51 -16.95 31.61
N GLY A 35 -37.10 -15.71 31.77
CA GLY A 35 -37.33 -14.89 32.96
C GLY A 35 -38.81 -14.54 33.09
N TRP A 36 -39.47 -14.16 31.99
CA TRP A 36 -40.92 -13.97 31.93
C TRP A 36 -41.68 -15.28 32.18
N ARG A 37 -41.25 -16.38 31.57
CA ARG A 37 -41.79 -17.73 31.84
C ARG A 37 -41.46 -18.19 33.24
N SER A 38 -40.31 -17.91 33.82
CA SER A 38 -39.96 -18.25 35.20
C SER A 38 -40.74 -17.38 36.19
N ILE A 39 -41.05 -16.12 35.86
CA ILE A 39 -42.04 -15.32 36.59
C ILE A 39 -43.44 -15.98 36.50
N GLN A 40 -43.72 -16.74 35.42
CA GLN A 40 -44.97 -17.49 35.25
C GLN A 40 -44.94 -18.93 35.83
N GLU A 41 -43.77 -19.61 35.86
CA GLU A 41 -43.56 -21.07 36.09
C GLU A 41 -42.80 -21.35 37.39
N TYR A 42 -41.83 -20.51 37.80
CA TYR A 42 -41.48 -20.32 39.23
C TYR A 42 -42.54 -19.45 39.94
N GLY A 43 -43.69 -19.25 39.31
CA GLY A 43 -44.97 -19.51 39.93
C GLY A 43 -45.14 -20.99 40.29
N GLY A 44 -44.41 -21.43 41.32
CA GLY A 44 -44.96 -22.46 42.19
C GLY A 44 -46.20 -21.89 42.88
N GLY A 45 -47.36 -22.05 42.25
CA GLY A 45 -48.72 -22.04 42.82
C GLY A 45 -49.20 -20.76 43.51
N LEU A 46 -50.13 -20.05 42.87
CA LEU A 46 -51.06 -19.05 43.43
C LEU A 46 -50.50 -17.73 44.04
N GLN A 47 -49.40 -17.72 44.79
CA GLN A 47 -49.08 -16.55 45.63
C GLN A 47 -48.72 -15.25 44.88
N MET A 48 -47.86 -15.24 43.86
CA MET A 48 -47.46 -13.95 43.22
C MET A 48 -48.59 -13.35 42.36
N LYS A 49 -49.38 -14.16 41.64
CA LYS A 49 -50.54 -13.67 40.87
C LYS A 49 -51.68 -13.21 41.78
N ASP A 50 -51.87 -13.81 42.95
CA ASP A 50 -52.89 -13.38 43.92
C ASP A 50 -52.43 -12.20 44.79
N LEU A 51 -51.13 -12.08 45.09
CA LEU A 51 -50.53 -10.88 45.70
C LEU A 51 -50.57 -9.68 44.74
N LEU A 52 -50.32 -9.89 43.44
CA LEU A 52 -50.35 -8.83 42.42
C LEU A 52 -51.77 -8.50 41.91
N LYS A 53 -52.74 -9.42 42.02
CA LYS A 53 -54.17 -9.13 41.78
C LYS A 53 -54.84 -8.42 42.96
N LYS A 54 -54.40 -8.67 44.20
CA LYS A 54 -54.82 -7.89 45.38
C LYS A 54 -54.35 -6.43 45.34
N ASP A 55 -53.31 -6.15 44.56
CA ASP A 55 -52.57 -4.87 44.53
C ASP A 55 -53.24 -3.73 43.74
N LYS A 56 -54.35 -3.98 43.03
CA LYS A 56 -55.15 -2.85 42.49
C LYS A 56 -55.97 -2.13 43.57
N ASN A 57 -56.21 -2.77 44.71
CA ASN A 57 -57.14 -2.24 45.72
C ASN A 57 -56.61 -2.15 47.16
N GLN A 58 -55.46 -2.74 47.52
CA GLN A 58 -54.91 -2.60 48.88
C GLN A 58 -53.38 -2.62 48.87
N GLY A 59 -52.77 -1.49 49.24
CA GLY A 59 -51.31 -1.33 49.26
C GLY A 59 -50.65 -2.13 50.38
N ALA A 60 -49.85 -3.15 50.00
CA ALA A 60 -48.66 -3.68 50.68
C ALA A 60 -48.25 -5.02 50.02
N HIS A 61 -46.99 -5.45 49.91
CA HIS A 61 -45.69 -4.80 49.73
C HIS A 61 -44.79 -5.89 49.11
N LEU A 62 -44.07 -5.61 48.01
CA LEU A 62 -43.06 -6.48 47.36
C LEU A 62 -41.91 -6.97 48.30
N ASN A 63 -42.00 -6.72 49.60
CA ASN A 63 -41.00 -6.92 50.65
C ASN A 63 -40.85 -8.38 51.14
N GLU A 64 -41.72 -9.31 50.71
CA GLU A 64 -41.71 -10.71 51.18
C GLU A 64 -40.76 -11.65 50.40
N ILE A 65 -40.23 -11.22 49.24
CA ILE A 65 -39.25 -12.03 48.49
C ILE A 65 -37.88 -11.90 49.18
N PRO A 66 -37.22 -13.01 49.59
CA PRO A 66 -35.89 -12.95 50.17
C PRO A 66 -34.94 -12.19 49.26
N SER A 67 -34.28 -11.17 49.82
CA SER A 67 -33.53 -10.17 49.05
C SER A 67 -32.49 -10.81 48.10
N GLU A 68 -31.95 -11.98 48.45
CA GLU A 68 -30.95 -12.73 47.69
C GLU A 68 -31.51 -13.41 46.44
N LYS A 69 -32.80 -13.76 46.42
CA LYS A 69 -33.44 -14.44 45.28
C LYS A 69 -33.88 -13.49 44.17
N ILE A 70 -34.13 -12.22 44.50
CA ILE A 70 -34.65 -11.18 43.59
C ILE A 70 -33.81 -11.03 42.31
N LYS A 71 -32.47 -11.03 42.43
CA LYS A 71 -31.57 -10.85 41.28
C LYS A 71 -31.62 -12.04 40.31
N PHE A 72 -31.82 -13.26 40.81
CA PHE A 72 -31.79 -14.47 39.98
C PHE A 72 -33.13 -14.78 39.32
N VAL A 73 -34.23 -14.28 39.88
CA VAL A 73 -35.57 -14.39 39.25
C VAL A 73 -35.57 -13.73 37.86
N GLU A 74 -34.89 -12.60 37.70
CA GLU A 74 -34.85 -11.86 36.45
C GLU A 74 -34.10 -12.61 35.33
N TYR A 75 -33.02 -13.31 35.67
CA TYR A 75 -32.17 -14.01 34.70
C TYR A 75 -32.45 -15.52 34.63
N GLY A 76 -33.41 -16.03 35.40
CA GLY A 76 -33.69 -17.48 35.47
C GLY A 76 -32.55 -18.29 36.10
N GLY A 77 -31.77 -17.69 37.02
CA GLY A 77 -30.70 -18.37 37.77
C GLY A 77 -29.31 -17.71 37.68
N LYS A 78 -28.39 -18.14 38.55
CA LYS A 78 -27.01 -17.61 38.65
C LYS A 78 -26.19 -17.89 37.39
N GLY A 79 -26.31 -19.08 36.79
CA GLY A 79 -25.59 -19.45 35.57
C GLY A 79 -25.96 -18.56 34.38
N HIS A 80 -27.25 -18.36 34.15
CA HIS A 80 -27.75 -17.46 33.09
C HIS A 80 -27.37 -16.00 33.34
N PHE A 81 -27.39 -15.53 34.59
CA PHE A 81 -26.90 -14.20 34.93
C PHE A 81 -25.42 -14.02 34.54
N VAL A 82 -24.56 -14.97 34.92
CA VAL A 82 -23.11 -14.92 34.60
C VAL A 82 -22.88 -14.99 33.09
N ALA A 83 -23.58 -15.90 32.38
CA ALA A 83 -23.47 -16.02 30.92
C ALA A 83 -23.90 -14.72 30.21
N SER A 84 -24.99 -14.09 30.66
CA SER A 84 -25.45 -12.79 30.13
C SER A 84 -24.41 -11.69 30.32
N LEU A 85 -23.81 -11.61 31.50
CA LEU A 85 -22.77 -10.61 31.80
C LEU A 85 -21.53 -10.81 30.94
N VAL A 86 -21.04 -12.05 30.81
CA VAL A 86 -19.87 -12.40 29.99
C VAL A 86 -20.12 -12.07 28.52
N LEU A 87 -21.26 -12.50 27.97
CA LEU A 87 -21.61 -12.21 26.58
C LEU A 87 -21.74 -10.71 26.33
N SER A 88 -22.28 -9.96 27.31
CA SER A 88 -22.40 -8.51 27.19
C SER A 88 -21.03 -7.83 27.11
N LEU A 89 -20.09 -8.27 27.96
CA LEU A 89 -18.72 -7.77 27.95
C LEU A 89 -18.00 -8.08 26.63
N LEU A 90 -18.21 -9.27 26.06
CA LEU A 90 -17.62 -9.64 24.76
C LEU A 90 -18.15 -8.75 23.64
N VAL A 91 -19.48 -8.58 23.53
CA VAL A 91 -20.10 -7.71 22.52
C VAL A 91 -19.57 -6.29 22.62
N PHE A 92 -19.45 -5.77 23.85
CA PHE A 92 -18.87 -4.47 24.11
C PHE A 92 -17.45 -4.37 23.56
N VAL A 93 -16.56 -5.30 23.95
CA VAL A 93 -15.17 -5.31 23.51
C VAL A 93 -15.05 -5.39 21.97
N PHE A 94 -15.84 -6.23 21.31
CA PHE A 94 -15.80 -6.34 19.84
C PHE A 94 -16.26 -5.05 19.14
N PHE A 95 -17.29 -4.39 19.66
CA PHE A 95 -17.73 -3.09 19.14
C PHE A 95 -16.64 -2.03 19.29
N GLU A 96 -16.00 -1.96 20.46
CA GLU A 96 -14.91 -1.01 20.69
C GLU A 96 -13.71 -1.32 19.78
N LEU A 97 -13.37 -2.60 19.57
CA LEU A 97 -12.32 -3.01 18.64
C LEU A 97 -12.65 -2.65 17.18
N LEU A 98 -13.92 -2.73 16.77
CA LEU A 98 -14.35 -2.31 15.44
C LEU A 98 -14.12 -0.81 15.23
N ILE A 99 -14.59 0.03 16.16
CA ILE A 99 -14.41 1.47 16.04
C ILE A 99 -12.92 1.83 16.11
N LEU A 100 -12.16 1.18 17.01
CA LEU A 100 -10.72 1.35 17.07
C LEU A 100 -10.06 1.02 15.73
N THR A 101 -10.42 -0.10 15.08
CA THR A 101 -9.90 -0.48 13.76
C THR A 101 -10.21 0.59 12.71
N LEU A 102 -11.43 1.13 12.72
CA LEU A 102 -11.84 2.18 11.79
C LEU A 102 -11.09 3.50 12.00
N VAL A 103 -10.73 3.84 13.25
CA VAL A 103 -9.89 5.00 13.58
C VAL A 103 -8.42 4.75 13.23
N MET A 104 -7.91 3.53 13.48
CA MET A 104 -6.53 3.16 13.20
C MET A 104 -6.17 3.37 11.73
N PHE A 105 -7.10 3.09 10.82
CA PHE A 105 -6.92 3.19 9.37
C PHE A 105 -7.63 4.41 8.73
N ASP A 106 -7.89 5.47 9.51
CA ASP A 106 -8.45 6.76 9.02
C ASP A 106 -9.82 6.67 8.30
N HIS A 107 -10.58 5.57 8.43
CA HIS A 107 -11.95 5.48 7.91
C HIS A 107 -12.96 6.31 8.69
N ILE A 108 -12.68 6.53 9.98
CA ILE A 108 -13.45 7.42 10.84
C ILE A 108 -12.47 8.37 11.54
N HIS A 109 -12.77 9.66 11.50
CA HIS A 109 -12.01 10.65 12.24
C HIS A 109 -12.00 10.32 13.74
N VAL A 110 -10.84 10.39 14.40
CA VAL A 110 -10.66 10.00 15.81
C VAL A 110 -11.71 10.59 16.75
N ALA A 111 -12.05 11.87 16.59
CA ALA A 111 -13.10 12.52 17.40
C ALA A 111 -14.49 11.88 17.19
N GLY A 112 -14.83 11.53 15.95
CA GLY A 112 -16.07 10.84 15.62
C GLY A 112 -16.11 9.43 16.21
N GLY A 113 -15.00 8.69 16.10
CA GLY A 113 -14.83 7.38 16.71
C GLY A 113 -15.01 7.44 18.23
N ILE A 114 -14.32 8.37 18.91
CA ILE A 114 -14.45 8.58 20.35
C ILE A 114 -15.88 8.93 20.76
N ILE A 115 -16.56 9.83 20.04
CA ILE A 115 -17.96 10.20 20.36
C ILE A 115 -18.88 8.97 20.23
N ILE A 116 -18.77 8.22 19.13
CA ILE A 116 -19.56 7.01 18.89
C ILE A 116 -19.33 6.00 20.02
N MET A 117 -18.06 5.74 20.36
CA MET A 117 -17.68 4.87 21.45
C MET A 117 -18.29 5.34 22.77
N LEU A 118 -18.04 6.58 23.19
CA LEU A 118 -18.53 7.13 24.46
C LEU A 118 -20.05 7.04 24.62
N ILE A 119 -20.80 7.35 23.56
CA ILE A 119 -22.27 7.31 23.60
C ILE A 119 -22.75 5.85 23.71
N VAL A 120 -22.28 4.99 22.81
CA VAL A 120 -22.72 3.60 22.75
C VAL A 120 -22.27 2.86 24.02
N SER A 121 -21.02 3.04 24.45
CA SER A 121 -20.45 2.45 25.65
C SER A 121 -21.19 2.89 26.91
N PHE A 122 -21.59 4.15 27.02
CA PHE A 122 -22.30 4.66 28.19
C PHE A 122 -23.69 4.03 28.32
N VAL A 123 -24.44 4.05 27.22
CA VAL A 123 -25.78 3.45 27.15
C VAL A 123 -25.69 1.96 27.41
N TYR A 124 -24.71 1.28 26.80
CA TYR A 124 -24.50 -0.16 26.96
C TYR A 124 -24.12 -0.52 28.40
N TRP A 125 -23.14 0.18 28.97
CA TRP A 125 -22.64 -0.06 30.33
C TRP A 125 -23.73 0.15 31.38
N GLY A 126 -24.47 1.27 31.32
CA GLY A 126 -25.56 1.54 32.24
C GLY A 126 -26.74 0.57 32.09
N THR A 127 -26.93 0.02 30.89
CA THR A 127 -28.00 -0.95 30.61
C THR A 127 -27.66 -2.32 31.16
N PHE A 128 -26.50 -2.88 30.78
CA PHE A 128 -26.18 -4.30 30.95
C PHE A 128 -25.18 -4.58 32.07
N ILE A 129 -24.24 -3.67 32.33
CA ILE A 129 -23.17 -3.89 33.31
C ILE A 129 -23.57 -3.36 34.69
N VAL A 130 -24.03 -2.11 34.78
CA VAL A 130 -24.48 -1.50 36.03
C VAL A 130 -25.73 -2.23 36.53
N GLN A 131 -25.62 -2.90 37.67
CA GLN A 131 -26.70 -3.69 38.21
C GLN A 131 -27.73 -2.81 38.95
N PRO A 132 -29.04 -2.99 38.71
CA PRO A 132 -30.06 -2.29 39.50
C PRO A 132 -30.04 -2.78 40.95
N SER A 133 -30.34 -1.90 41.90
CA SER A 133 -30.53 -2.30 43.30
C SER A 133 -31.75 -3.22 43.45
N LYS A 134 -31.77 -4.05 44.50
CA LYS A 134 -32.90 -4.95 44.78
C LYS A 134 -34.24 -4.19 44.86
N SER A 135 -34.24 -3.02 45.48
CA SER A 135 -35.42 -2.13 45.57
C SER A 135 -35.88 -1.62 44.20
N LEU A 136 -34.94 -1.25 43.34
CA LEU A 136 -35.24 -0.76 41.99
C LEU A 136 -35.80 -1.88 41.10
N ILE A 137 -35.33 -3.12 41.27
CA ILE A 137 -35.89 -4.29 40.58
C ILE A 137 -37.35 -4.49 40.99
N GLN A 138 -37.65 -4.45 42.28
CA GLN A 138 -39.02 -4.60 42.82
C GLN A 138 -39.97 -3.54 42.26
N GLU A 139 -39.60 -2.25 42.33
CA GLU A 139 -40.43 -1.13 41.89
C GLU A 139 -40.84 -1.23 40.41
N THR A 140 -39.99 -1.81 39.58
CA THR A 140 -40.14 -1.80 38.12
C THR A 140 -40.45 -3.18 37.55
N ILE A 141 -40.70 -4.20 38.38
CA ILE A 141 -40.85 -5.59 37.92
C ILE A 141 -42.05 -5.76 36.96
N LEU A 142 -43.12 -4.99 37.18
CA LEU A 142 -44.36 -4.99 36.40
C LEU A 142 -44.39 -4.01 35.23
N GLU A 143 -43.41 -3.12 35.14
CA GLU A 143 -43.35 -2.11 34.09
C GLU A 143 -43.17 -2.72 32.70
N ARG A 144 -43.73 -2.05 31.68
CA ARG A 144 -43.50 -2.42 30.28
C ARG A 144 -42.00 -2.32 29.95
N PRO A 145 -41.47 -3.12 29.00
CA PRO A 145 -40.02 -3.23 28.79
C PRO A 145 -39.27 -1.89 28.63
N LEU A 146 -39.78 -0.97 27.81
CA LEU A 146 -39.15 0.34 27.58
C LEU A 146 -39.25 1.26 28.81
N SER A 147 -40.40 1.28 29.49
CA SER A 147 -40.61 2.04 30.74
C SER A 147 -39.70 1.52 31.86
N LYS A 148 -39.62 0.20 32.00
CA LYS A 148 -38.73 -0.49 32.93
C LYS A 148 -37.28 -0.11 32.69
N TRP A 149 -36.82 -0.15 31.43
CA TRP A 149 -35.46 0.23 31.08
C TRP A 149 -35.18 1.71 31.39
N SER A 150 -36.05 2.63 30.97
CA SER A 150 -35.83 4.07 31.15
C SER A 150 -35.79 4.48 32.62
N ILE A 151 -36.75 4.00 33.44
CA ILE A 151 -36.80 4.26 34.88
C ILE A 151 -35.55 3.72 35.56
N ARG A 152 -35.15 2.47 35.23
CA ARG A 152 -33.96 1.85 35.82
C ARG A 152 -32.68 2.57 35.44
N PHE A 153 -32.51 2.89 34.16
CA PHE A 153 -31.32 3.57 33.66
C PHE A 153 -31.17 4.94 34.32
N GLY A 154 -32.24 5.75 34.36
CA GLY A 154 -32.23 7.05 35.04
C GLY A 154 -31.92 6.94 36.53
N LYS A 155 -32.53 6.00 37.25
CA LYS A 155 -32.29 5.82 38.69
C LYS A 155 -30.88 5.27 39.00
N LYS A 156 -30.30 4.43 38.14
CA LYS A 156 -28.90 3.95 38.28
C LYS A 156 -27.90 5.09 38.19
N ILE A 157 -28.16 6.09 37.34
CA ILE A 157 -27.34 7.29 37.18
C ILE A 157 -27.50 8.21 38.40
N ASN A 158 -28.74 8.45 38.83
CA ASN A 158 -29.03 9.37 39.94
C ASN A 158 -28.61 8.82 41.33
N ASN A 159 -28.44 7.49 41.47
CA ASN A 159 -28.06 6.84 42.72
C ASN A 159 -26.61 6.33 42.72
N ILE A 160 -25.67 7.23 42.42
CA ILE A 160 -24.24 6.93 42.26
C ILE A 160 -23.63 6.27 43.50
N LYS A 161 -24.08 6.58 44.73
CA LYS A 161 -23.49 6.04 45.97
C LYS A 161 -23.53 4.51 46.05
N HIS A 162 -24.48 3.85 45.40
CA HIS A 162 -24.58 2.39 45.37
C HIS A 162 -23.99 1.76 44.10
N THR A 163 -23.70 2.57 43.07
CA THR A 163 -23.21 2.11 41.76
C THR A 163 -21.81 2.64 41.41
N TYR A 164 -21.18 3.43 42.29
CA TYR A 164 -19.93 4.15 42.00
C TYR A 164 -18.79 3.25 41.53
N GLY A 165 -18.65 2.03 42.07
CA GLY A 165 -17.63 1.08 41.62
C GLY A 165 -17.77 0.70 40.15
N TYR A 166 -19.00 0.55 39.64
CA TYR A 166 -19.25 0.28 38.21
C TYR A 166 -18.90 1.48 37.34
N TRP A 167 -19.17 2.70 37.82
CA TRP A 167 -18.89 3.92 37.08
C TRP A 167 -17.40 4.30 37.11
N ILE A 168 -16.68 4.00 38.20
CA ILE A 168 -15.22 4.11 38.25
C ILE A 168 -14.58 3.12 37.28
N GLY A 169 -15.03 1.85 37.29
CA GLY A 169 -14.55 0.84 36.34
C GLY A 169 -14.80 1.26 34.88
N TYR A 170 -15.98 1.81 34.59
CA TYR A 170 -16.31 2.40 33.30
C TYR A 170 -15.37 3.55 32.93
N ALA A 171 -15.14 4.49 33.84
CA ALA A 171 -14.27 5.64 33.59
C ALA A 171 -12.84 5.20 33.25
N ILE A 172 -12.29 4.23 33.99
CA ILE A 172 -10.96 3.66 33.71
C ILE A 172 -10.94 2.98 32.33
N LEU A 173 -11.96 2.18 32.01
CA LEU A 173 -12.06 1.49 30.73
C LEU A 173 -12.17 2.47 29.56
N VAL A 174 -13.04 3.48 29.68
CA VAL A 174 -13.19 4.55 28.71
C VAL A 174 -11.88 5.30 28.52
N LEU A 175 -11.18 5.65 29.60
CA LEU A 175 -9.88 6.33 29.51
C LEU A 175 -8.85 5.46 28.75
N ALA A 176 -8.81 4.16 29.03
CA ALA A 176 -7.92 3.23 28.31
C ALA A 176 -8.28 3.13 26.82
N ILE A 177 -9.56 3.08 26.48
CA ILE A 177 -10.04 3.00 25.10
C ILE A 177 -9.75 4.30 24.34
N VAL A 178 -10.05 5.46 24.94
CA VAL A 178 -9.75 6.77 24.35
C VAL A 178 -8.24 6.91 24.14
N ALA A 179 -7.44 6.50 25.13
CA ALA A 179 -5.99 6.48 24.99
C ALA A 179 -5.55 5.56 23.84
N ALA A 180 -6.11 4.35 23.70
CA ALA A 180 -5.79 3.44 22.61
C ALA A 180 -6.14 4.02 21.22
N ASN A 181 -7.32 4.65 21.06
CA ASN A 181 -7.71 5.29 19.81
C ASN A 181 -6.74 6.41 19.42
N ILE A 182 -6.37 7.26 20.39
CA ILE A 182 -5.42 8.35 20.18
C ILE A 182 -4.04 7.78 19.83
N LEU A 183 -3.57 6.76 20.56
CA LEU A 183 -2.24 6.20 20.38
C LEU A 183 -2.08 5.44 19.05
N LEU A 184 -3.14 4.77 18.58
CA LEU A 184 -3.12 3.92 17.39
C LEU A 184 -3.67 4.62 16.13
N GLU A 185 -4.11 5.88 16.24
CA GLU A 185 -4.57 6.68 15.10
C GLU A 185 -3.52 6.77 13.99
N GLY A 186 -3.96 6.57 12.74
CA GLY A 186 -3.12 6.67 11.55
C GLY A 186 -1.96 5.67 11.59
N THR A 187 -2.25 4.42 11.95
CA THR A 187 -1.24 3.36 11.98
C THR A 187 -0.76 3.07 10.57
N CYS A 188 0.56 2.94 10.42
CA CYS A 188 1.20 2.30 9.28
C CYS A 188 1.75 0.96 9.75
N GLU A 189 1.40 -0.10 9.04
CA GLU A 189 1.86 -1.46 9.30
C GLU A 189 2.95 -1.84 8.28
N ASN A 190 4.21 -1.84 8.71
CA ASN A 190 5.30 -2.40 7.92
C ASN A 190 5.54 -3.86 8.30
N ASN A 191 4.88 -4.80 7.62
CA ASN A 191 5.11 -6.25 7.75
C ASN A 191 5.30 -6.74 9.21
N LEU A 192 4.52 -6.20 10.15
CA LEU A 192 4.49 -6.56 11.58
C LEU A 192 5.75 -6.24 12.42
N GLU A 193 6.78 -5.56 11.90
CA GLU A 193 8.00 -5.29 12.68
C GLU A 193 7.94 -4.01 13.51
N ILE A 194 7.27 -2.96 13.01
CA ILE A 194 7.10 -1.68 13.73
C ILE A 194 5.71 -1.11 13.44
N VAL A 195 4.91 -0.94 14.50
CA VAL A 195 3.69 -0.15 14.45
C VAL A 195 4.08 1.33 14.54
N SER A 196 4.00 2.04 13.42
CA SER A 196 4.23 3.49 13.39
C SER A 196 2.88 4.20 13.41
N THR A 197 2.65 5.08 14.39
CA THR A 197 1.38 5.81 14.52
C THR A 197 1.59 7.30 14.26
N ARG A 198 0.51 8.03 13.98
CA ARG A 198 0.57 9.48 13.70
C ARG A 198 1.25 10.26 14.84
N ILE A 199 0.97 9.89 16.08
CA ILE A 199 1.61 10.50 17.26
C ILE A 199 3.10 10.22 17.29
N PHE A 200 3.51 8.97 17.05
CA PHE A 200 4.92 8.62 17.06
C PHE A 200 5.68 9.41 15.98
N ARG A 201 5.15 9.46 14.75
CA ARG A 201 5.77 10.18 13.63
C ARG A 201 5.89 11.69 13.87
N LYS A 202 4.95 12.29 14.59
CA LYS A 202 5.01 13.72 14.97
C LYS A 202 6.28 14.09 15.74
N TYR A 203 6.83 13.18 16.53
CA TYR A 203 8.04 13.40 17.32
C TYR A 203 9.31 12.84 16.67
N GLN A 204 9.20 12.20 15.50
CA GLN A 204 10.35 11.78 14.71
C GLN A 204 10.89 12.92 13.87
N SER A 205 12.20 12.87 13.58
CA SER A 205 12.78 13.76 12.58
C SER A 205 12.05 13.60 11.23
N PRO A 206 11.74 14.70 10.54
CA PRO A 206 11.13 14.63 9.22
C PRO A 206 12.10 13.95 8.25
N SER A 207 11.58 13.03 7.44
CA SER A 207 12.31 12.42 6.32
C SER A 207 12.67 13.45 5.24
N CYS A 208 11.89 14.53 5.15
CA CYS A 208 12.15 15.68 4.31
C CYS A 208 11.97 16.96 5.14
N PRO A 209 13.05 17.55 5.67
CA PRO A 209 12.97 18.80 6.41
C PRO A 209 12.69 20.00 5.48
N GLU A 210 12.31 21.13 6.07
CA GLU A 210 12.25 22.42 5.36
C GLU A 210 13.66 22.86 4.93
N GLY A 211 13.77 23.49 3.75
CA GLY A 211 15.02 23.93 3.16
C GLY A 211 15.25 23.36 1.76
N VAL A 212 16.47 22.86 1.52
CA VAL A 212 16.89 22.31 0.23
C VAL A 212 16.06 21.07 -0.15
N PRO A 213 15.89 20.78 -1.46
CA PRO A 213 15.21 19.57 -1.91
C PRO A 213 15.75 18.29 -1.27
N CYS A 214 14.82 17.39 -0.95
CA CYS A 214 15.07 16.04 -0.49
C CYS A 214 14.65 15.03 -1.57
N LEU A 215 15.07 13.76 -1.45
CA LEU A 215 14.64 12.65 -2.31
C LEU A 215 14.71 13.02 -3.80
N VAL A 216 15.92 13.31 -4.29
CA VAL A 216 16.15 13.66 -5.70
C VAL A 216 16.36 12.34 -6.47
N TYR A 217 15.66 12.15 -7.58
CA TYR A 217 15.79 10.94 -8.41
C TYR A 217 15.42 11.22 -9.86
N LEU A 218 15.86 10.33 -10.74
CA LEU A 218 15.67 10.46 -12.18
C LEU A 218 14.77 9.35 -12.69
N THR A 219 13.85 9.70 -13.58
CA THR A 219 13.03 8.74 -14.31
C THR A 219 13.22 8.92 -15.80
N LEU A 220 13.30 7.82 -16.53
CA LEU A 220 13.38 7.88 -17.99
C LEU A 220 12.05 8.32 -18.59
N THR A 221 12.15 8.99 -19.73
CA THR A 221 11.04 9.26 -20.64
C THR A 221 11.05 8.23 -21.77
N GLU A 222 10.10 8.37 -22.68
CA GLU A 222 10.01 7.65 -23.94
C GLU A 222 11.25 7.86 -24.83
N THR A 223 11.92 9.01 -24.71
CA THR A 223 13.08 9.42 -25.52
C THR A 223 14.29 9.78 -24.65
N PRO A 224 14.89 8.79 -23.96
CA PRO A 224 15.98 9.00 -22.98
C PRO A 224 17.30 9.51 -23.59
N HIS A 225 17.39 9.59 -24.91
CA HIS A 225 18.50 10.20 -25.63
C HIS A 225 18.38 11.73 -25.73
N GLN A 226 17.20 12.29 -25.46
CA GLN A 226 16.92 13.73 -25.58
C GLN A 226 16.16 14.32 -24.41
N SER A 227 15.64 13.48 -23.51
CA SER A 227 14.90 13.97 -22.35
C SER A 227 15.02 13.06 -21.13
N ILE A 228 14.80 13.65 -19.96
CA ILE A 228 14.74 12.95 -18.68
C ILE A 228 13.87 13.73 -17.70
N TYR A 229 13.20 13.04 -16.79
CA TYR A 229 12.55 13.68 -15.65
C TYR A 229 13.49 13.74 -14.46
N VAL A 230 13.61 14.93 -13.87
CA VAL A 230 14.19 15.12 -12.54
C VAL A 230 13.06 15.30 -11.55
N ASN A 231 12.96 14.38 -10.59
CA ASN A 231 11.99 14.43 -9.51
C ASN A 231 12.68 14.80 -8.21
N TYR A 232 12.01 15.60 -7.39
CA TYR A 232 12.49 15.93 -6.04
C TYR A 232 11.33 16.32 -5.13
N HIS A 233 11.54 16.23 -3.83
CA HIS A 233 10.54 16.49 -2.82
C HIS A 233 10.93 17.72 -1.98
N SER A 234 9.95 18.44 -1.43
CA SER A 234 10.19 19.55 -0.49
C SER A 234 9.09 19.68 0.56
N SER A 235 9.40 20.35 1.67
CA SER A 235 8.46 20.62 2.77
C SER A 235 8.27 22.13 3.06
N ASN A 236 8.63 22.97 2.08
CA ASN A 236 8.62 24.43 2.19
C ASN A 236 7.19 25.01 2.22
N PRO A 237 6.94 26.09 3.00
CA PRO A 237 5.59 26.62 3.29
C PRO A 237 4.92 27.39 2.15
N SER A 238 5.70 28.00 1.26
CA SER A 238 5.18 28.72 0.09
C SER A 238 5.11 27.79 -1.13
N GLU A 239 4.30 28.14 -2.13
CA GLU A 239 4.45 27.56 -3.47
C GLU A 239 5.83 27.93 -4.00
N VAL A 240 6.75 26.99 -3.84
CA VAL A 240 8.12 27.13 -4.28
C VAL A 240 8.11 26.91 -5.79
N GLY A 241 8.62 27.90 -6.54
CA GLY A 241 8.82 27.73 -7.98
C GLY A 241 9.57 26.43 -8.24
N THR A 242 9.06 25.60 -9.15
CA THR A 242 9.66 24.32 -9.47
C THR A 242 10.63 24.50 -10.62
N PHE A 243 11.92 24.39 -10.37
CA PHE A 243 12.90 24.44 -11.44
C PHE A 243 14.19 23.66 -11.12
N CYS A 244 14.85 23.23 -12.18
CA CYS A 244 16.19 22.68 -12.14
C CYS A 244 17.10 23.49 -13.07
N ILE A 245 18.37 23.57 -12.70
CA ILE A 245 19.43 24.11 -13.53
C ILE A 245 20.23 22.90 -14.01
N HIS A 246 20.53 22.85 -15.31
CA HIS A 246 21.38 21.80 -15.87
C HIS A 246 22.50 22.40 -16.74
N SER A 247 23.63 21.71 -16.82
CA SER A 247 24.77 22.13 -17.62
C SER A 247 25.57 20.95 -18.15
N THR A 248 26.26 21.12 -19.28
CA THR A 248 27.25 20.13 -19.77
C THR A 248 28.60 20.25 -19.06
N PHE A 249 28.76 21.22 -18.15
CA PHE A 249 29.95 21.43 -17.33
C PHE A 249 29.62 21.33 -15.83
N PRO A 250 30.54 20.81 -15.00
CA PRO A 250 30.37 20.76 -13.55
C PRO A 250 30.46 22.16 -12.91
N GLY A 251 29.99 22.28 -11.67
CA GLY A 251 30.19 23.46 -10.85
C GLY A 251 29.08 24.52 -10.99
N ILE A 252 27.83 24.07 -11.09
CA ILE A 252 26.65 24.95 -11.12
C ILE A 252 26.59 25.74 -9.79
N PRO A 253 26.66 27.09 -9.84
CA PRO A 253 26.78 27.91 -8.63
C PRO A 253 25.51 27.91 -7.77
N ASP A 254 25.67 28.13 -6.46
CA ASP A 254 24.56 28.20 -5.48
C ASP A 254 23.65 29.44 -5.69
N ASN A 255 24.24 30.53 -6.20
CA ASN A 255 23.58 31.77 -6.56
C ASN A 255 23.47 31.82 -8.08
N PHE A 256 22.35 31.34 -8.62
CA PHE A 256 22.05 31.50 -10.04
C PHE A 256 20.96 32.55 -10.22
N SER A 257 21.36 33.74 -10.69
CA SER A 257 20.48 34.91 -10.83
C SER A 257 19.88 35.08 -12.25
N ARG A 258 19.82 34.00 -13.04
CA ARG A 258 19.55 33.95 -14.50
C ARG A 258 20.77 34.32 -15.34
N VAL A 259 21.49 33.32 -15.82
CA VAL A 259 22.21 33.42 -17.09
C VAL A 259 21.88 32.16 -17.87
N ASP A 260 20.80 32.21 -18.66
CA ASP A 260 20.57 31.21 -19.70
C ASP A 260 21.64 31.46 -20.78
N ASP A 261 22.72 30.69 -20.72
CA ASP A 261 23.76 30.70 -21.76
C ASP A 261 23.71 29.39 -22.55
N SER A 262 24.56 29.25 -23.56
CA SER A 262 24.55 28.06 -24.41
C SER A 262 24.84 26.75 -23.65
N LEU A 263 25.41 26.82 -22.45
CA LEU A 263 25.91 25.68 -21.69
C LEU A 263 25.05 25.37 -20.46
N THR A 264 24.45 26.38 -19.84
CA THR A 264 23.67 26.27 -18.60
C THR A 264 22.26 26.79 -18.83
N LYS A 265 21.27 25.92 -18.68
CA LYS A 265 19.85 26.29 -18.83
C LYS A 265 19.08 26.07 -17.53
N MET A 266 18.07 26.90 -17.33
CA MET A 266 17.08 26.75 -16.27
C MET A 266 15.78 26.22 -16.86
N THR A 267 15.29 25.12 -16.31
CA THR A 267 14.04 24.49 -16.77
C THR A 267 13.02 24.54 -15.66
N ILE A 268 11.84 25.08 -15.97
CA ILE A 268 10.69 25.12 -15.07
C ILE A 268 9.95 23.80 -15.18
N GLY A 269 9.53 23.25 -14.05
CA GLY A 269 8.65 22.09 -13.99
C GLY A 269 7.38 22.39 -13.21
N SER A 270 6.74 21.32 -12.75
CA SER A 270 5.48 21.37 -12.03
C SER A 270 5.60 20.63 -10.71
N SER A 271 4.71 20.97 -9.78
CA SER A 271 4.64 20.31 -8.49
C SER A 271 3.22 20.11 -8.04
N PHE A 272 3.05 19.21 -7.08
CA PHE A 272 1.79 19.01 -6.40
C PHE A 272 2.02 18.72 -4.93
N LYS A 273 1.02 19.07 -4.13
CA LYS A 273 1.01 18.82 -2.70
C LYS A 273 0.42 17.43 -2.43
N MET A 274 1.11 16.66 -1.59
CA MET A 274 0.60 15.39 -1.09
C MET A 274 -0.39 15.59 0.05
N ASP A 275 -1.44 14.77 0.04
CA ASP A 275 -2.43 14.71 1.13
C ASP A 275 -1.96 13.68 2.18
N ILE A 276 -0.91 14.05 2.92
CA ILE A 276 -0.33 13.25 3.99
C ILE A 276 -0.21 14.11 5.26
N GLU A 277 0.10 13.50 6.39
CA GLU A 277 0.15 14.17 7.70
C GLU A 277 1.21 15.30 7.80
N VAL A 278 2.19 15.31 6.90
CA VAL A 278 3.24 16.34 6.82
C VAL A 278 3.08 17.20 5.57
N ARG A 279 3.60 18.42 5.61
CA ARG A 279 3.72 19.22 4.38
C ARG A 279 4.72 18.54 3.44
N ARG A 280 4.26 18.10 2.28
CA ARG A 280 5.10 17.54 1.23
C ARG A 280 4.62 18.00 -0.13
N ASN A 281 5.53 18.58 -0.89
CA ASN A 281 5.37 18.81 -2.31
C ASN A 281 6.30 17.85 -3.06
N VAL A 282 5.81 17.31 -4.16
CA VAL A 282 6.59 16.51 -5.10
C VAL A 282 6.68 17.32 -6.38
N HIS A 283 7.91 17.48 -6.85
CA HIS A 283 8.28 18.29 -7.99
C HIS A 283 8.79 17.38 -9.10
N TYR A 284 8.42 17.67 -10.33
CA TYR A 284 8.90 16.98 -11.52
C TYR A 284 9.25 18.01 -12.59
N VAL A 285 10.48 17.91 -13.11
CA VAL A 285 11.01 18.82 -14.13
C VAL A 285 11.42 17.97 -15.33
N LEU A 286 10.78 18.21 -16.47
CA LEU A 286 11.16 17.58 -17.74
C LEU A 286 12.33 18.34 -18.34
N LEU A 287 13.52 17.75 -18.32
CA LEU A 287 14.65 18.27 -19.08
C LEU A 287 14.53 17.71 -20.50
N GLU A 288 14.38 18.59 -21.49
CA GLU A 288 14.15 18.24 -22.89
C GLU A 288 15.15 18.95 -23.82
N ASN A 289 15.17 18.54 -25.09
CA ASN A 289 16.11 19.05 -26.09
C ASN A 289 17.58 18.88 -25.63
N LEU A 290 17.86 17.75 -24.97
CA LEU A 290 19.20 17.35 -24.56
C LEU A 290 19.94 16.71 -25.74
N ASP A 291 21.26 16.88 -25.76
CA ASP A 291 22.11 16.21 -26.74
C ASP A 291 22.28 14.73 -26.37
N PRO A 292 22.16 13.80 -27.33
CA PRO A 292 22.42 12.38 -27.08
C PRO A 292 23.84 12.09 -26.59
N SER A 293 24.03 11.00 -25.84
CA SER A 293 25.34 10.54 -25.33
C SER A 293 26.14 11.59 -24.54
N THR A 294 25.45 12.55 -23.92
CA THR A 294 26.06 13.72 -23.29
C THR A 294 25.89 13.68 -21.77
N VAL A 295 26.94 14.05 -21.05
CA VAL A 295 26.91 14.17 -19.60
C VAL A 295 26.30 15.52 -19.21
N TYR A 296 25.31 15.48 -18.33
CA TYR A 296 24.69 16.67 -17.76
C TYR A 296 24.84 16.66 -16.25
N TYR A 297 25.24 17.80 -15.71
CA TYR A 297 25.21 18.15 -14.30
C TYR A 297 23.92 18.88 -14.02
N PHE A 298 23.31 18.67 -12.85
CA PHE A 298 22.06 19.33 -12.50
C PHE A 298 21.94 19.60 -11.00
N ARG A 299 21.14 20.62 -10.69
CA ARG A 299 20.70 21.02 -9.34
C ARG A 299 19.26 21.47 -9.40
N CYS A 300 18.48 21.13 -8.40
CA CYS A 300 17.08 21.57 -8.31
C CYS A 300 16.83 22.26 -6.98
N GLY A 301 15.81 23.11 -6.91
CA GLY A 301 15.49 23.88 -5.72
C GLY A 301 15.22 25.32 -6.06
N THR A 302 15.46 26.24 -5.11
CA THR A 302 15.20 27.66 -5.32
C THR A 302 16.21 28.55 -4.64
N VAL A 303 16.28 29.81 -5.10
CA VAL A 303 17.10 30.84 -4.45
C VAL A 303 16.70 31.06 -2.99
N THR A 304 15.41 30.95 -2.67
CA THR A 304 14.89 31.19 -1.31
C THR A 304 15.26 30.07 -0.32
N TYR A 305 15.14 28.82 -0.74
CA TYR A 305 15.31 27.65 0.15
C TYR A 305 16.60 26.84 -0.12
N GLY A 306 17.38 27.26 -1.11
CA GLY A 306 18.59 26.59 -1.58
C GLY A 306 18.32 25.51 -2.62
N PHE A 307 19.43 24.97 -3.13
CA PHE A 307 19.46 23.91 -4.15
C PHE A 307 19.99 22.61 -3.58
N SER A 308 19.59 21.49 -4.18
CA SER A 308 20.20 20.18 -3.94
C SER A 308 21.72 20.22 -4.16
N SER A 309 22.42 19.20 -3.66
CA SER A 309 23.78 18.93 -4.12
C SER A 309 23.78 18.74 -5.65
N GLU A 310 24.89 19.11 -6.29
CA GLU A 310 25.09 18.82 -7.71
C GLU A 310 25.16 17.31 -7.93
N ARG A 311 24.45 16.85 -8.95
CA ARG A 311 24.43 15.47 -9.40
C ARG A 311 24.61 15.44 -10.91
N LYS A 312 24.91 14.27 -11.47
CA LYS A 312 25.03 14.12 -12.93
C LYS A 312 24.36 12.86 -13.45
N PHE A 313 24.02 12.89 -14.74
CA PHE A 313 23.52 11.76 -15.52
C PHE A 313 24.11 11.82 -16.93
N GLN A 314 23.90 10.78 -17.73
CA GLN A 314 24.26 10.76 -19.14
C GLN A 314 23.03 10.37 -19.97
N THR A 315 22.73 11.13 -21.02
CA THR A 315 21.69 10.78 -21.98
C THR A 315 22.10 9.55 -22.79
N LEU A 316 21.12 8.74 -23.20
CA LEU A 316 21.40 7.57 -24.03
C LEU A 316 21.77 7.96 -25.47
N SER A 317 22.29 6.99 -26.23
CA SER A 317 22.55 7.18 -27.65
C SER A 317 21.27 7.14 -28.48
N VAL A 318 21.19 8.02 -29.48
CA VAL A 318 20.15 7.98 -30.52
C VAL A 318 20.51 7.01 -31.65
N ASN A 319 21.77 6.55 -31.71
CA ASN A 319 22.23 5.64 -32.75
C ASN A 319 21.84 4.19 -32.39
N SER A 320 21.01 3.56 -33.23
CA SER A 320 20.52 2.18 -33.07
C SER A 320 21.60 1.11 -32.96
N THR A 321 22.83 1.40 -33.39
CA THR A 321 23.96 0.46 -33.33
C THR A 321 24.77 0.54 -32.04
N SER A 322 24.55 1.58 -31.23
CA SER A 322 25.28 1.80 -29.97
C SER A 322 24.83 0.82 -28.89
N GLY A 323 25.79 0.18 -28.22
CA GLY A 323 25.49 -0.67 -27.07
C GLY A 323 25.01 0.14 -25.87
N TYR A 324 24.22 -0.50 -25.02
CA TYR A 324 23.75 0.07 -23.75
C TYR A 324 23.60 -1.02 -22.69
N SER A 325 23.52 -0.62 -21.43
CA SER A 325 23.36 -1.55 -20.31
C SER A 325 22.42 -1.02 -19.23
N PHE A 326 21.72 -1.94 -18.57
CA PHE A 326 20.79 -1.65 -17.49
C PHE A 326 20.81 -2.76 -16.44
N VAL A 327 20.26 -2.46 -15.27
CA VAL A 327 19.95 -3.46 -14.25
C VAL A 327 18.43 -3.66 -14.14
N VAL A 328 18.00 -4.85 -13.76
CA VAL A 328 16.58 -5.19 -13.66
C VAL A 328 16.28 -6.11 -12.47
N GLY A 329 15.15 -5.84 -11.83
CA GLY A 329 14.55 -6.64 -10.76
C GLY A 329 13.38 -5.88 -10.12
N GLY A 330 12.72 -6.47 -9.14
CA GLY A 330 11.58 -5.89 -8.41
C GLY A 330 11.53 -6.44 -6.99
N ASP A 331 10.47 -6.12 -6.26
CA ASP A 331 10.27 -6.61 -4.88
C ASP A 331 11.42 -6.13 -3.97
N MET A 332 11.60 -4.80 -3.94
CA MET A 332 12.77 -4.16 -3.36
C MET A 332 12.66 -4.02 -1.84
N ASP A 333 11.63 -3.35 -1.35
CA ASP A 333 11.55 -2.88 0.04
C ASP A 333 12.77 -1.99 0.40
N SER A 334 12.82 -1.51 1.64
CA SER A 334 13.86 -0.66 2.21
C SER A 334 14.75 -1.42 3.21
N THR A 335 14.93 -2.73 3.00
CA THR A 335 15.74 -3.61 3.86
C THR A 335 17.24 -3.35 3.68
N GLU A 336 18.06 -3.80 4.62
CA GLU A 336 19.53 -3.77 4.48
C GLU A 336 19.99 -4.56 3.23
N THR A 337 19.35 -5.70 2.96
CA THR A 337 19.60 -6.48 1.74
C THR A 337 19.33 -5.66 0.48
N SER A 338 18.24 -4.89 0.45
CA SER A 338 17.92 -3.99 -0.66
C SER A 338 19.01 -2.95 -0.90
N MET A 339 19.59 -2.39 0.18
CA MET A 339 20.73 -1.46 0.08
C MET A 339 21.96 -2.14 -0.53
N VAL A 340 22.31 -3.34 -0.05
CA VAL A 340 23.49 -4.10 -0.53
C VAL A 340 23.34 -4.45 -2.00
N ILE A 341 22.19 -4.99 -2.42
CA ILE A 341 21.93 -5.33 -3.83
C ILE A 341 21.94 -4.07 -4.70
N SER A 342 21.41 -2.95 -4.22
CA SER A 342 21.44 -1.67 -4.95
C SER A 342 22.88 -1.17 -5.16
N GLU A 343 23.75 -1.29 -4.15
CA GLU A 343 25.18 -0.97 -4.33
C GLU A 343 25.88 -1.91 -5.32
N ILE A 344 25.56 -3.21 -5.30
CA ILE A 344 26.09 -4.19 -6.28
C ILE A 344 25.63 -3.82 -7.68
N ALA A 345 24.36 -3.47 -7.85
CA ALA A 345 23.77 -3.03 -9.11
C ALA A 345 24.50 -1.78 -9.65
N ALA A 346 24.71 -0.78 -8.79
CA ALA A 346 25.36 0.46 -9.17
C ALA A 346 26.84 0.29 -9.57
N ARG A 347 27.55 -0.66 -8.93
CA ARG A 347 28.93 -1.02 -9.28
C ARG A 347 29.09 -1.63 -10.67
N GLN A 348 28.01 -2.11 -11.30
CA GLN A 348 28.04 -2.60 -12.68
C GLN A 348 27.94 -1.47 -13.73
N GLU A 349 27.88 -0.21 -13.26
CA GLU A 349 27.79 0.98 -14.12
C GLU A 349 26.63 0.93 -15.14
N PRO A 350 25.40 0.55 -14.75
CA PRO A 350 24.28 0.57 -15.66
C PRO A 350 23.91 2.02 -16.03
N GLN A 351 23.39 2.20 -17.24
CA GLN A 351 22.91 3.51 -17.68
C GLN A 351 21.51 3.83 -17.15
N PHE A 352 20.73 2.80 -16.74
CA PHE A 352 19.42 2.93 -16.10
C PHE A 352 19.02 1.62 -15.38
N ALA A 353 17.94 1.66 -14.60
CA ALA A 353 17.37 0.52 -13.91
C ALA A 353 15.89 0.31 -14.30
N LEU A 354 15.48 -0.94 -14.50
CA LEU A 354 14.08 -1.33 -14.65
C LEU A 354 13.59 -1.96 -13.32
N LEU A 355 12.62 -1.35 -12.67
CA LEU A 355 12.15 -1.70 -11.32
C LEU A 355 10.74 -2.31 -11.39
N GLY A 356 10.65 -3.61 -11.22
CA GLY A 356 9.50 -4.46 -11.56
C GLY A 356 8.33 -4.49 -10.57
N GLY A 357 8.01 -3.38 -9.92
CA GLY A 357 6.91 -3.28 -8.96
C GLY A 357 7.26 -3.80 -7.57
N ASP A 358 6.35 -3.53 -6.63
CA ASP A 358 6.54 -3.73 -5.19
C ASP A 358 7.83 -3.03 -4.71
N LEU A 359 7.79 -1.70 -4.77
CA LEU A 359 8.96 -0.83 -4.58
C LEU A 359 9.24 -0.64 -3.09
N ALA A 360 8.33 0.03 -2.38
CA ALA A 360 8.52 0.43 -0.98
C ALA A 360 7.72 -0.40 0.02
N TYR A 361 6.82 -1.27 -0.44
CA TYR A 361 5.91 -2.07 0.39
C TYR A 361 4.97 -1.24 1.27
N ASP A 362 4.64 -0.01 0.88
CA ASP A 362 3.75 0.90 1.61
C ASP A 362 2.26 0.55 1.50
N ARG A 363 1.89 -0.40 0.64
CA ARG A 363 0.51 -0.86 0.39
C ARG A 363 -0.43 0.28 -0.04
N ALA A 364 0.10 1.32 -0.68
CA ALA A 364 -0.64 2.52 -1.04
C ALA A 364 -1.33 3.22 0.14
N GLN A 365 -0.85 3.03 1.37
CA GLN A 365 -1.43 3.68 2.55
C GLN A 365 -0.77 5.04 2.76
N LEU A 366 -1.56 6.12 2.75
CA LEU A 366 -1.05 7.48 2.97
C LEU A 366 -0.31 7.64 4.31
N THR A 367 -0.71 6.88 5.34
CA THR A 367 -0.04 6.81 6.65
C THR A 367 1.37 6.19 6.56
N CYS A 368 1.65 5.41 5.52
CA CYS A 368 2.91 4.72 5.27
C CYS A 368 3.91 5.48 4.38
N TYR A 369 3.68 6.78 4.12
CA TYR A 369 4.58 7.62 3.29
C TYR A 369 6.07 7.56 3.67
N ARG A 370 6.39 7.31 4.95
CA ARG A 370 7.78 7.21 5.43
C ARG A 370 8.51 5.97 4.89
N LEU A 371 7.80 4.91 4.53
CA LEU A 371 8.40 3.74 3.85
C LEU A 371 8.84 4.12 2.44
N VAL A 372 8.01 4.85 1.71
CA VAL A 372 8.34 5.39 0.38
C VAL A 372 9.51 6.36 0.47
N ASP A 373 9.51 7.26 1.46
CA ASP A 373 10.63 8.17 1.70
C ASP A 373 11.94 7.42 1.97
N LYS A 374 11.90 6.37 2.81
CA LYS A 374 13.08 5.56 3.12
C LYS A 374 13.59 4.79 1.90
N TRP A 375 12.70 4.25 1.08
CA TRP A 375 13.07 3.58 -0.16
C TRP A 375 13.68 4.55 -1.18
N LEU A 376 13.09 5.74 -1.36
CA LEU A 376 13.65 6.80 -2.22
C LEU A 376 15.00 7.31 -1.71
N ASP A 377 15.17 7.43 -0.39
CA ASP A 377 16.44 7.82 0.22
C ASP A 377 17.54 6.77 -0.03
N MET A 378 17.20 5.50 0.13
CA MET A 378 18.07 4.40 -0.27
C MET A 378 18.40 4.49 -1.77
N TYR A 379 17.41 4.64 -2.64
CA TYR A 379 17.66 4.68 -4.08
C TYR A 379 18.58 5.85 -4.45
N GLN A 380 18.29 7.07 -3.99
CA GLN A 380 19.11 8.24 -4.32
C GLN A 380 20.54 8.14 -3.80
N THR A 381 20.79 7.41 -2.71
CA THR A 381 22.13 7.30 -2.09
C THR A 381 22.92 6.08 -2.57
N LYS A 382 22.25 4.98 -2.91
CA LYS A 382 22.88 3.70 -3.26
C LYS A 382 22.94 3.44 -4.77
N MET A 383 21.99 3.97 -5.54
CA MET A 383 21.96 3.83 -6.99
C MET A 383 22.73 4.98 -7.67
N ILE A 384 23.99 5.11 -7.27
CA ILE A 384 24.97 6.02 -7.87
C ILE A 384 26.17 5.20 -8.33
N THR A 385 26.54 5.30 -9.60
CA THR A 385 27.69 4.54 -10.13
C THR A 385 29.00 4.98 -9.47
N PRO A 386 30.08 4.18 -9.50
CA PRO A 386 31.40 4.59 -9.00
C PRO A 386 31.92 5.90 -9.61
N GLN A 387 31.49 6.26 -10.82
CA GLN A 387 31.82 7.52 -11.50
C GLN A 387 30.96 8.70 -11.02
N GLY A 388 29.98 8.46 -10.15
CA GLY A 388 29.08 9.47 -9.60
C GLY A 388 27.86 9.76 -10.47
N PHE A 389 27.49 8.89 -11.41
CA PHE A 389 26.25 9.05 -12.17
C PHE A 389 25.05 8.60 -11.34
N THR A 390 24.03 9.46 -11.26
CA THR A 390 22.71 9.08 -10.76
C THR A 390 22.06 8.15 -11.76
N ILE A 391 21.72 6.93 -11.34
CA ILE A 391 21.10 5.92 -12.22
C ILE A 391 19.61 6.26 -12.35
N PRO A 392 19.08 6.54 -13.56
CA PRO A 392 17.65 6.73 -13.78
C PRO A 392 16.87 5.43 -13.65
N MET A 393 15.61 5.52 -13.23
CA MET A 393 14.72 4.38 -13.12
C MET A 393 13.60 4.40 -14.16
N VAL A 394 13.12 3.20 -14.51
CA VAL A 394 11.77 2.95 -15.01
C VAL A 394 11.06 2.13 -13.94
N ALA A 395 10.08 2.72 -13.25
CA ALA A 395 9.28 2.09 -12.21
C ALA A 395 8.02 1.45 -12.82
N THR A 396 7.82 0.17 -12.53
CA THR A 396 6.63 -0.63 -12.83
C THR A 396 5.73 -0.66 -11.60
N ILE A 397 4.41 -0.72 -11.79
CA ILE A 397 3.44 -0.83 -10.69
C ILE A 397 3.29 -2.30 -10.25
N GLY A 398 3.31 -2.56 -8.94
CA GLY A 398 2.99 -3.85 -8.33
C GLY A 398 1.74 -3.80 -7.46
N ASN A 399 1.42 -4.92 -6.79
CA ASN A 399 0.24 -4.97 -5.92
C ASN A 399 0.43 -4.17 -4.61
N HIS A 400 1.66 -3.90 -4.19
CA HIS A 400 1.93 -3.05 -3.03
C HIS A 400 1.84 -1.54 -3.32
N GLU A 401 1.73 -1.13 -4.59
CA GLU A 401 1.52 0.27 -4.96
C GLU A 401 0.03 0.64 -5.09
N VAL A 402 -0.89 -0.30 -4.84
CA VAL A 402 -2.34 -0.07 -4.95
C VAL A 402 -3.12 -0.59 -3.75
N ILE A 403 -4.20 0.12 -3.38
CA ILE A 403 -5.13 -0.38 -2.37
C ILE A 403 -6.00 -1.47 -3.01
N GLY A 404 -5.98 -2.68 -2.44
CA GLY A 404 -6.79 -3.80 -2.92
C GLY A 404 -6.10 -4.77 -3.89
N ASP A 405 -4.77 -4.62 -4.05
CA ASP A 405 -3.85 -5.47 -4.84
C ASP A 405 -4.05 -5.43 -6.37
N PHE A 406 -5.30 -5.37 -6.86
CA PHE A 406 -5.66 -5.42 -8.28
C PHE A 406 -6.88 -4.56 -8.60
N ASP A 407 -7.07 -4.22 -9.88
CA ASP A 407 -8.21 -3.44 -10.40
C ASP A 407 -8.46 -2.12 -9.66
N ALA A 408 -7.38 -1.44 -9.27
CA ALA A 408 -7.42 -0.21 -8.50
C ALA A 408 -7.81 0.99 -9.37
N THR A 409 -8.75 1.80 -8.90
CA THR A 409 -9.06 3.10 -9.48
C THR A 409 -7.93 4.10 -9.19
N PRO A 410 -7.81 5.21 -9.93
CA PRO A 410 -6.73 6.18 -9.71
C PRO A 410 -6.61 6.70 -8.27
N GLN A 411 -7.72 6.80 -7.53
CA GLN A 411 -7.73 7.25 -6.13
C GLN A 411 -7.08 6.24 -5.16
N ARG A 412 -7.01 4.96 -5.57
CA ARG A 412 -6.39 3.86 -4.82
C ARG A 412 -4.90 3.71 -5.12
N ILE A 413 -4.29 4.69 -5.79
CA ILE A 413 -2.87 4.72 -6.20
C ILE A 413 -2.26 6.07 -5.80
N PRO A 414 -2.21 6.38 -4.49
CA PRO A 414 -1.91 7.73 -4.03
C PRO A 414 -0.45 8.16 -4.25
N PHE A 415 0.48 7.21 -4.42
CA PHE A 415 1.91 7.51 -4.56
C PHE A 415 2.43 7.32 -5.99
N PHE A 416 2.19 6.17 -6.63
CA PHE A 416 2.92 5.76 -7.84
C PHE A 416 2.88 6.78 -8.99
N THR A 417 1.70 7.14 -9.49
CA THR A 417 1.55 8.10 -10.61
C THR A 417 2.02 9.51 -10.26
N LYS A 418 1.95 9.83 -8.97
CA LYS A 418 2.37 11.11 -8.40
C LYS A 418 3.91 11.20 -8.34
N TYR A 419 4.57 10.15 -7.87
CA TYR A 419 6.02 10.15 -7.58
C TYR A 419 6.83 9.85 -8.85
N PHE A 420 6.32 9.01 -9.75
CA PHE A 420 7.08 8.60 -10.93
C PHE A 420 6.52 9.24 -12.20
N ALA A 421 7.05 10.43 -12.54
CA ALA A 421 6.84 11.03 -13.85
C ALA A 421 7.68 10.26 -14.90
N GLN A 422 7.06 9.45 -15.75
CA GLN A 422 7.80 8.58 -16.69
C GLN A 422 7.30 8.66 -18.14
N SER A 423 6.16 9.32 -18.35
CA SER A 423 5.63 9.64 -19.67
C SER A 423 5.62 11.14 -19.85
N ASN A 424 6.07 11.63 -21.01
CA ASN A 424 6.22 13.06 -21.27
C ASN A 424 5.02 13.67 -22.03
N TYR A 425 4.33 12.90 -22.87
CA TYR A 425 3.29 13.44 -23.76
C TYR A 425 2.00 12.61 -23.81
N ILE A 426 0.88 13.33 -23.80
CA ILE A 426 -0.43 12.78 -24.15
C ILE A 426 -0.60 12.88 -25.67
N LYS A 427 -0.49 11.76 -26.38
CA LYS A 427 -0.50 11.69 -27.85
C LYS A 427 -1.73 12.35 -28.48
N GLN A 428 -2.90 12.26 -27.83
CA GLN A 428 -4.17 12.79 -28.35
C GLN A 428 -4.25 14.32 -28.31
N THR A 429 -3.55 14.96 -27.37
CA THR A 429 -3.65 16.42 -27.14
C THR A 429 -2.36 17.16 -27.47
N ASN A 430 -1.26 16.44 -27.69
CA ASN A 430 0.09 17.00 -27.85
C ASN A 430 0.48 17.93 -26.68
N GLN A 431 0.00 17.61 -25.48
CA GLN A 431 0.29 18.32 -24.24
C GLN A 431 1.18 17.50 -23.33
N LEU A 432 1.96 18.18 -22.48
CA LEU A 432 2.71 17.55 -21.40
C LEU A 432 1.73 16.84 -20.45
N SER A 433 2.05 15.61 -20.08
CA SER A 433 1.19 14.85 -19.17
C SER A 433 1.00 15.60 -17.85
N GLN A 434 -0.24 15.88 -17.47
CA GLN A 434 -0.54 16.25 -16.09
C GLN A 434 -0.60 14.99 -15.23
N ILE A 435 -0.62 15.16 -13.91
CA ILE A 435 -0.62 14.02 -12.98
C ILE A 435 -1.83 13.12 -13.21
N GLU A 436 -2.98 13.72 -13.52
CA GLU A 436 -4.24 13.05 -13.77
C GLU A 436 -4.22 12.21 -15.04
N ASP A 437 -3.32 12.52 -15.98
CA ASP A 437 -3.19 11.85 -17.27
C ASP A 437 -2.11 10.75 -17.27
N ARG A 438 -1.33 10.64 -16.18
CA ARG A 438 -0.23 9.68 -16.09
C ARG A 438 -0.76 8.26 -16.01
N LEU A 439 -0.31 7.45 -16.97
CA LEU A 439 -0.57 6.02 -17.03
C LEU A 439 0.35 5.26 -16.09
N THR A 440 -0.09 4.07 -15.67
CA THR A 440 0.70 3.11 -14.89
C THR A 440 1.59 2.22 -15.75
N TYR A 441 1.51 2.38 -17.07
CA TYR A 441 2.28 1.67 -18.09
C TYR A 441 2.83 2.70 -19.10
N GLY A 442 3.87 2.31 -19.83
CA GLY A 442 4.57 3.18 -20.78
C GLY A 442 5.67 2.42 -21.53
N TYR A 443 6.43 3.13 -22.36
CA TYR A 443 7.55 2.52 -23.09
C TYR A 443 8.76 3.45 -23.13
N VAL A 444 9.93 2.86 -23.37
CA VAL A 444 11.18 3.58 -23.61
C VAL A 444 11.72 3.18 -24.98
N ASN A 445 12.16 4.17 -25.77
CA ASN A 445 12.79 3.97 -27.07
C ASN A 445 14.27 4.40 -27.06
N ILE A 446 15.17 3.42 -27.20
CA ILE A 446 16.63 3.63 -27.18
C ILE A 446 17.18 3.40 -28.59
N GLY A 447 18.00 4.31 -29.12
CA GLY A 447 18.58 4.13 -30.46
C GLY A 447 17.67 4.56 -31.62
N GLY A 448 16.67 5.40 -31.35
CA GLY A 448 15.78 5.94 -32.40
C GLY A 448 14.79 4.92 -32.96
N PRO A 449 14.12 5.21 -34.09
CA PRO A 449 13.03 4.38 -34.62
C PRO A 449 13.37 2.90 -34.83
N ASN A 450 14.62 2.59 -35.19
CA ASN A 450 15.09 1.23 -35.49
C ASN A 450 15.86 0.59 -34.32
N GLY A 451 15.81 1.18 -33.13
CA GLY A 451 16.58 0.75 -31.98
C GLY A 451 15.87 -0.32 -31.14
N THR A 452 15.79 -0.08 -29.83
CA THR A 452 15.13 -0.95 -28.87
C THR A 452 13.87 -0.31 -28.31
N VAL A 453 12.81 -1.10 -28.19
CA VAL A 453 11.64 -0.75 -27.37
C VAL A 453 11.63 -1.57 -26.08
N ILE A 454 11.43 -0.90 -24.95
CA ILE A 454 11.17 -1.53 -23.65
C ILE A 454 9.76 -1.15 -23.22
N PHE A 455 8.87 -2.12 -23.09
CA PHE A 455 7.52 -1.94 -22.55
C PHE A 455 7.54 -2.08 -21.03
N ASN A 456 7.03 -1.07 -20.33
CA ASN A 456 6.72 -1.09 -18.91
C ASN A 456 5.21 -1.29 -18.76
N LEU A 457 4.77 -2.47 -18.31
CA LEU A 457 3.37 -2.87 -18.36
C LEU A 457 2.77 -3.03 -16.96
N ASP A 458 1.49 -2.71 -16.84
CA ASP A 458 0.68 -2.90 -15.64
C ASP A 458 -0.06 -4.24 -15.74
N SER A 459 0.33 -5.22 -14.91
CA SER A 459 -0.21 -6.58 -14.91
C SER A 459 -1.60 -6.72 -14.24
N GLY A 460 -2.46 -5.71 -14.39
CA GLY A 460 -3.83 -5.70 -13.87
C GLY A 460 -3.98 -5.09 -12.47
N HIS A 461 -3.01 -4.29 -12.04
CA HIS A 461 -3.07 -3.55 -10.79
C HIS A 461 -3.97 -2.32 -10.89
N SER A 462 -3.95 -1.61 -12.02
CA SER A 462 -4.86 -0.50 -12.29
C SER A 462 -5.40 -0.49 -13.71
N ALA A 463 -4.52 -0.69 -14.69
CA ALA A 463 -4.87 -0.61 -16.10
C ALA A 463 -5.28 -1.97 -16.67
N SER A 464 -6.20 -1.94 -17.65
CA SER A 464 -6.61 -3.13 -18.40
C SER A 464 -5.46 -3.70 -19.21
N MET A 465 -5.15 -4.98 -19.03
CA MET A 465 -4.14 -5.69 -19.83
C MET A 465 -4.56 -5.82 -21.30
N THR A 466 -5.86 -5.92 -21.59
CA THR A 466 -6.37 -6.00 -22.97
C THR A 466 -6.10 -4.70 -23.73
N THR A 467 -6.38 -3.56 -23.11
CA THR A 467 -6.10 -2.24 -23.70
C THR A 467 -4.60 -2.02 -23.89
N GLN A 468 -3.76 -2.53 -22.99
CA GLN A 468 -2.31 -2.46 -23.15
C GLN A 468 -1.80 -3.27 -24.35
N LYS A 469 -2.45 -4.38 -24.73
CA LYS A 469 -2.10 -5.11 -25.97
C LYS A 469 -2.28 -4.23 -27.20
N GLU A 470 -3.45 -3.61 -27.33
CA GLU A 470 -3.79 -2.70 -28.44
C GLU A 470 -2.83 -1.51 -28.45
N TRP A 471 -2.55 -0.92 -27.28
CA TRP A 471 -1.59 0.16 -27.16
C TRP A 471 -0.16 -0.24 -27.57
N MET A 472 0.31 -1.45 -27.25
CA MET A 472 1.62 -1.92 -27.72
C MET A 472 1.66 -2.06 -29.25
N GLN A 473 0.55 -2.45 -29.89
CA GLN A 473 0.44 -2.46 -31.36
C GLN A 473 0.59 -1.05 -31.90
N ASP A 474 -0.16 -0.09 -31.36
CA ASP A 474 -0.07 1.32 -31.75
C ASP A 474 1.34 1.89 -31.61
N VAL A 475 2.06 1.56 -30.52
CA VAL A 475 3.45 1.98 -30.31
C VAL A 475 4.37 1.43 -31.40
N LEU A 476 4.25 0.13 -31.71
CA LEU A 476 5.11 -0.50 -32.72
C LEU A 476 4.80 -0.04 -34.15
N GLU A 477 3.56 0.35 -34.43
CA GLU A 477 3.13 0.84 -35.75
C GLU A 477 3.40 2.33 -35.95
N SER A 478 3.24 3.16 -34.90
CA SER A 478 3.27 4.62 -35.03
C SER A 478 4.55 5.29 -34.56
N ASN A 479 5.26 4.68 -33.60
CA ASN A 479 6.30 5.37 -32.83
C ASN A 479 7.72 4.80 -33.05
N VAL A 480 7.81 3.59 -33.61
CA VAL A 480 9.06 2.96 -34.01
C VAL A 480 8.95 2.35 -35.41
N THR A 481 10.09 1.98 -35.99
CA THR A 481 10.17 1.38 -37.31
C THR A 481 11.05 0.14 -37.22
N SER A 482 10.42 -1.04 -37.11
CA SER A 482 11.13 -2.32 -37.03
C SER A 482 12.23 -2.37 -35.94
N PRO A 483 11.86 -2.23 -34.65
CA PRO A 483 12.84 -2.26 -33.56
C PRO A 483 13.62 -3.59 -33.53
N GLN A 484 14.93 -3.49 -33.31
CA GLN A 484 15.85 -4.62 -33.24
C GLN A 484 15.60 -5.49 -32.00
N PHE A 485 15.35 -4.87 -30.85
CA PHE A 485 15.02 -5.57 -29.63
C PHE A 485 13.72 -5.05 -29.03
N LYS A 486 12.98 -5.97 -28.41
CA LYS A 486 11.71 -5.71 -27.73
C LYS A 486 11.81 -6.35 -26.35
N PHE A 487 11.79 -5.55 -25.30
CA PHE A 487 11.77 -6.04 -23.92
C PHE A 487 10.44 -5.69 -23.27
N ALA A 488 10.05 -6.46 -22.26
CA ALA A 488 8.95 -6.10 -21.39
C ALA A 488 9.36 -6.24 -19.92
N ILE A 489 8.88 -5.35 -19.08
CA ILE A 489 8.90 -5.48 -17.62
C ILE A 489 7.48 -5.33 -17.09
N TYR A 490 7.09 -6.24 -16.20
CA TYR A 490 5.78 -6.27 -15.55
C TYR A 490 5.88 -7.02 -14.23
N HIS A 491 4.92 -6.80 -13.35
CA HIS A 491 5.01 -7.31 -11.99
C HIS A 491 4.62 -8.80 -11.91
N VAL A 492 3.40 -9.17 -12.29
CA VAL A 492 2.92 -10.57 -12.17
C VAL A 492 3.50 -11.48 -13.26
N PRO A 493 4.17 -12.58 -12.91
CA PRO A 493 4.84 -13.45 -13.87
C PRO A 493 3.84 -14.26 -14.71
N MET A 494 4.10 -14.36 -16.02
CA MET A 494 3.52 -15.38 -16.90
C MET A 494 3.98 -16.77 -16.47
N TYR A 495 5.23 -16.91 -16.00
CA TYR A 495 5.81 -18.21 -15.66
C TYR A 495 6.23 -18.26 -14.18
N PRO A 496 5.30 -18.25 -13.22
CA PRO A 496 5.61 -18.11 -11.78
C PRO A 496 6.51 -19.23 -11.24
N THR A 497 7.44 -18.94 -10.33
CA THR A 497 8.20 -19.98 -9.60
C THR A 497 7.45 -20.49 -8.38
N ILE A 498 6.90 -19.59 -7.57
CA ILE A 498 6.27 -19.90 -6.29
C ILE A 498 4.79 -20.22 -6.48
N ARG A 499 4.04 -19.34 -7.16
CA ARG A 499 2.61 -19.56 -7.41
C ARG A 499 2.40 -20.67 -8.43
N THR A 500 1.29 -21.39 -8.39
CA THR A 500 1.01 -22.45 -9.39
C THR A 500 0.96 -21.86 -10.80
N TYR A 501 1.31 -22.67 -11.81
CA TYR A 501 1.27 -22.20 -13.20
C TYR A 501 -0.12 -21.69 -13.56
N GLU A 502 -1.17 -22.39 -13.13
CA GLU A 502 -2.59 -22.08 -13.35
C GLU A 502 -3.15 -21.00 -12.41
N ASN A 503 -2.31 -20.30 -11.64
CA ASN A 503 -2.79 -19.20 -10.80
C ASN A 503 -3.56 -18.18 -11.66
N THR A 504 -4.67 -17.66 -11.12
CA THR A 504 -5.59 -16.76 -11.82
C THR A 504 -4.89 -15.56 -12.46
N HIS A 505 -3.97 -14.91 -11.75
CA HIS A 505 -3.32 -13.69 -12.23
C HIS A 505 -2.28 -14.00 -13.31
N SER A 506 -1.41 -15.01 -13.10
CA SER A 506 -0.48 -15.46 -14.13
C SER A 506 -1.19 -15.96 -15.40
N THR A 507 -2.34 -16.63 -15.23
CA THR A 507 -3.19 -17.05 -16.35
C THR A 507 -3.78 -15.86 -17.08
N ALA A 508 -4.22 -14.81 -16.37
CA ALA A 508 -4.73 -13.59 -16.99
C ALA A 508 -3.64 -12.86 -17.79
N VAL A 509 -2.42 -12.76 -17.27
CA VAL A 509 -1.27 -12.17 -17.97
C VAL A 509 -0.98 -12.96 -19.26
N ARG A 510 -0.88 -14.29 -19.19
CA ARG A 510 -0.66 -15.13 -20.39
C ARG A 510 -1.78 -14.99 -21.42
N SER A 511 -3.04 -15.03 -20.98
CA SER A 511 -4.20 -14.91 -21.87
C SER A 511 -4.25 -13.57 -22.61
N ASN A 512 -3.73 -12.49 -22.03
CA ASN A 512 -3.74 -11.16 -22.65
C ASN A 512 -2.50 -10.90 -23.52
N TRP A 513 -1.31 -11.32 -23.09
CA TRP A 513 -0.06 -10.84 -23.71
C TRP A 513 0.80 -11.92 -24.37
N LEU A 514 0.72 -13.20 -23.95
CA LEU A 514 1.65 -14.24 -24.42
C LEU A 514 1.63 -14.39 -25.95
N SER A 515 0.43 -14.53 -26.53
CA SER A 515 0.29 -14.65 -27.99
C SER A 515 0.86 -13.46 -28.76
N TYR A 516 0.75 -12.26 -28.20
CA TYR A 516 1.26 -11.04 -28.82
C TYR A 516 2.78 -10.91 -28.64
N PHE A 517 3.32 -11.30 -27.49
CA PHE A 517 4.77 -11.37 -27.28
C PHE A 517 5.42 -12.34 -28.29
N ASP A 518 4.77 -13.48 -28.54
CA ASP A 518 5.20 -14.43 -29.55
C ASP A 518 5.13 -13.82 -30.97
N GLU A 519 4.03 -13.15 -31.31
CA GLU A 519 3.83 -12.48 -32.60
C GLU A 519 4.93 -11.45 -32.89
N ILE A 520 5.28 -10.61 -31.91
CA ILE A 520 6.30 -9.57 -32.09
C ILE A 520 7.72 -10.09 -31.85
N SER A 521 7.89 -11.38 -31.54
CA SER A 521 9.19 -11.96 -31.17
C SER A 521 9.88 -11.17 -30.06
N MET A 522 9.21 -11.09 -28.90
CA MET A 522 9.75 -10.43 -27.71
C MET A 522 11.12 -11.03 -27.36
N THR A 523 12.09 -10.15 -27.11
CA THR A 523 13.48 -10.52 -26.82
C THR A 523 13.55 -11.18 -25.44
N VAL A 524 13.19 -10.44 -24.38
CA VAL A 524 13.14 -10.94 -23.00
C VAL A 524 11.95 -10.31 -22.27
N GLY A 525 11.22 -11.13 -21.50
CA GLY A 525 10.25 -10.68 -20.50
C GLY A 525 10.85 -10.70 -19.10
N PHE A 526 10.87 -9.56 -18.42
CA PHE A 526 11.32 -9.45 -17.04
C PHE A 526 10.13 -9.53 -16.08
N GLU A 527 10.15 -10.51 -15.19
CA GLU A 527 9.02 -10.84 -14.30
C GLU A 527 9.38 -10.68 -12.82
N ASN A 528 8.39 -10.54 -11.93
CA ASN A 528 8.58 -10.18 -10.51
C ASN A 528 7.58 -10.92 -9.59
N HIS A 529 7.22 -10.38 -8.42
CA HIS A 529 6.08 -10.77 -7.54
C HIS A 529 6.20 -12.08 -6.74
N ASP A 530 7.02 -13.03 -7.19
CA ASP A 530 7.09 -14.37 -6.61
C ASP A 530 8.14 -14.50 -5.50
N HIS A 531 9.05 -13.54 -5.33
CA HIS A 531 10.10 -13.54 -4.30
C HIS A 531 11.12 -14.67 -4.54
N ALA A 532 11.51 -14.89 -5.79
CA ALA A 532 12.49 -15.91 -6.19
C ALA A 532 13.21 -15.48 -7.47
N TYR A 533 14.20 -16.27 -7.89
CA TYR A 533 14.81 -16.16 -9.22
C TYR A 533 14.40 -17.33 -10.09
N LYS A 534 14.11 -17.04 -11.36
CA LYS A 534 14.08 -17.99 -12.45
C LYS A 534 14.69 -17.44 -13.73
N ARG A 535 15.11 -18.38 -14.57
CA ARG A 535 15.24 -18.20 -16.01
C ARG A 535 14.54 -19.34 -16.73
N THR A 536 13.69 -19.01 -17.69
CA THR A 536 12.99 -20.03 -18.47
C THR A 536 13.85 -20.57 -19.62
N TYR A 537 13.43 -21.68 -20.20
CA TYR A 537 13.77 -21.97 -21.59
C TYR A 537 13.15 -20.88 -22.49
N PRO A 538 13.63 -20.67 -23.71
CA PRO A 538 12.89 -19.93 -24.73
C PRO A 538 11.48 -20.54 -24.90
N MET A 539 10.43 -19.72 -24.82
CA MET A 539 9.02 -20.16 -24.84
C MET A 539 8.24 -19.55 -26.00
N ILE A 540 7.38 -20.35 -26.64
CA ILE A 540 6.32 -19.91 -27.56
C ILE A 540 5.05 -20.67 -27.20
N ASN A 541 3.91 -19.98 -27.10
CA ASN A 541 2.60 -20.59 -26.80
C ASN A 541 2.63 -21.53 -25.58
N GLY A 542 3.39 -21.18 -24.54
CA GLY A 542 3.47 -21.99 -23.32
C GLY A 542 4.37 -23.21 -23.41
N VAL A 543 5.02 -23.48 -24.53
CA VAL A 543 5.93 -24.62 -24.74
C VAL A 543 7.34 -24.17 -25.04
N GLN A 544 8.32 -25.02 -24.70
CA GLN A 544 9.73 -24.74 -25.00
C GLN A 544 9.94 -24.68 -26.52
N ASN A 545 10.55 -23.61 -27.01
CA ASN A 545 10.87 -23.43 -28.43
C ASN A 545 12.12 -22.53 -28.56
N PRO A 546 13.21 -22.98 -29.21
CA PRO A 546 14.47 -22.22 -29.33
C PRO A 546 14.36 -20.80 -29.91
N ASN A 547 13.29 -20.49 -30.65
CA ASN A 547 13.04 -19.16 -31.22
C ASN A 547 12.13 -18.29 -30.33
N GLY A 548 11.81 -18.76 -29.12
CA GLY A 548 10.87 -18.12 -28.22
C GLY A 548 11.45 -17.04 -27.32
N THR A 549 10.55 -16.40 -26.58
CA THR A 549 10.91 -15.40 -25.57
C THR A 549 11.52 -16.08 -24.35
N VAL A 550 12.62 -15.53 -23.83
CA VAL A 550 13.16 -15.95 -22.53
C VAL A 550 12.56 -15.06 -21.44
N TYR A 551 12.12 -15.67 -20.34
CA TYR A 551 11.60 -14.94 -19.18
C TYR A 551 12.60 -15.06 -18.02
N ILE A 552 13.00 -13.93 -17.46
CA ILE A 552 14.01 -13.83 -16.40
C ILE A 552 13.43 -13.04 -15.24
N GLY A 553 13.54 -13.55 -14.02
CA GLY A 553 13.15 -12.80 -12.82
C GLY A 553 12.33 -13.64 -11.83
N ASP A 554 11.18 -13.14 -11.41
CA ASP A 554 10.33 -13.47 -10.24
C ASP A 554 10.50 -12.58 -9.02
N GLY A 555 11.46 -11.65 -9.06
CA GLY A 555 11.59 -10.54 -8.12
C GLY A 555 12.05 -11.02 -6.76
N ALA A 556 13.08 -10.40 -6.21
CA ALA A 556 13.60 -10.63 -4.86
C ALA A 556 14.75 -9.65 -4.61
N TRP A 557 14.62 -8.39 -5.03
CA TRP A 557 15.74 -7.45 -4.94
C TRP A 557 16.12 -7.22 -3.47
N GLY A 558 15.15 -7.08 -2.57
CA GLY A 558 15.44 -6.90 -1.15
C GLY A 558 14.46 -7.55 -0.17
N VAL A 559 13.28 -7.97 -0.61
CA VAL A 559 12.38 -8.76 0.24
C VAL A 559 12.90 -10.17 0.48
N THR A 560 12.46 -10.77 1.58
CA THR A 560 12.80 -12.17 1.90
C THR A 560 12.41 -13.10 0.75
N ALA A 561 13.41 -13.76 0.17
CA ALA A 561 13.22 -14.77 -0.86
C ALA A 561 12.47 -15.98 -0.29
N ARG A 562 11.53 -16.50 -1.07
CA ARG A 562 10.70 -17.65 -0.69
C ARG A 562 11.36 -18.95 -1.12
N PRO A 563 11.19 -20.04 -0.37
CA PRO A 563 11.68 -21.35 -0.78
C PRO A 563 11.09 -21.74 -2.14
N ALA A 564 11.97 -21.96 -3.13
CA ALA A 564 11.53 -22.39 -4.46
C ALA A 564 11.06 -23.85 -4.41
N PRO A 565 9.95 -24.20 -5.08
CA PRO A 565 9.53 -25.59 -5.25
C PRO A 565 10.46 -26.32 -6.23
N ASP A 566 10.16 -27.59 -6.51
CA ASP A 566 10.84 -28.35 -7.56
C ASP A 566 10.78 -27.61 -8.90
N GLN A 567 11.89 -27.74 -9.65
CA GLN A 567 12.07 -27.09 -10.94
C GLN A 567 10.97 -27.52 -11.91
N ARG A 568 10.28 -26.52 -12.49
CA ARG A 568 9.15 -26.72 -13.40
C ARG A 568 9.60 -26.87 -14.84
N PHE A 569 8.73 -27.42 -15.68
CA PHE A 569 9.06 -27.76 -17.08
C PHE A 569 9.57 -26.56 -17.91
N TYR A 570 9.16 -25.32 -17.59
CA TYR A 570 9.61 -24.13 -18.31
C TYR A 570 10.91 -23.53 -17.76
N GLN A 571 11.40 -23.97 -16.61
CA GLN A 571 12.57 -23.36 -15.95
C GLN A 571 13.87 -24.05 -16.39
N VAL A 572 14.86 -23.27 -16.80
CA VAL A 572 16.25 -23.70 -16.93
C VAL A 572 16.95 -23.64 -15.58
N LEU A 573 16.69 -22.57 -14.82
CA LEU A 573 17.26 -22.34 -13.50
C LEU A 573 16.19 -21.75 -12.57
N THR A 574 16.25 -22.15 -11.30
CA THR A 574 15.51 -21.53 -10.20
C THR A 574 16.42 -21.38 -8.97
N LYS A 575 16.30 -20.26 -8.24
CA LYS A 575 17.02 -20.02 -6.98
C LYS A 575 16.14 -19.27 -5.98
N SER A 576 16.30 -19.60 -4.71
CA SER A 576 15.73 -18.86 -3.57
C SER A 576 16.81 -17.99 -2.93
N LEU A 577 16.99 -16.78 -3.45
CA LEU A 577 17.97 -15.81 -2.97
C LEU A 577 17.60 -14.39 -3.43
N ASN A 578 18.18 -13.38 -2.79
CA ASN A 578 18.10 -12.00 -3.25
C ASN A 578 19.09 -11.71 -4.37
N TYR A 579 18.65 -11.00 -5.40
CA TYR A 579 19.46 -10.75 -6.59
C TYR A 579 19.10 -9.47 -7.34
N VAL A 580 20.01 -9.07 -8.23
CA VAL A 580 19.78 -8.14 -9.34
C VAL A 580 20.36 -8.73 -10.62
N THR A 581 19.75 -8.45 -11.77
CA THR A 581 20.30 -8.86 -13.07
C THR A 581 20.83 -7.66 -13.82
N TYR A 582 22.12 -7.68 -14.17
CA TYR A 582 22.73 -6.75 -15.12
C TYR A 582 22.56 -7.28 -16.53
N VAL A 583 22.15 -6.41 -17.45
CA VAL A 583 21.91 -6.71 -18.85
C VAL A 583 22.71 -5.74 -19.71
N LYS A 584 23.43 -6.27 -20.68
CA LYS A 584 24.15 -5.51 -21.69
C LYS A 584 23.67 -5.93 -23.08
N VAL A 585 23.29 -4.95 -23.87
CA VAL A 585 22.79 -5.14 -25.23
C VAL A 585 23.84 -4.63 -26.21
N SER A 586 24.20 -5.47 -27.18
CA SER A 586 25.05 -5.11 -28.31
C SER A 586 24.25 -5.23 -29.60
N PRO A 587 23.69 -4.11 -30.10
CA PRO A 587 22.91 -4.13 -31.33
C PRO A 587 23.73 -4.53 -32.56
N THR A 588 24.99 -4.08 -32.63
CA THR A 588 25.91 -4.44 -33.72
C THR A 588 26.15 -5.95 -33.82
N ASN A 589 26.32 -6.62 -32.67
CA ASN A 589 26.55 -8.07 -32.63
C ASN A 589 25.24 -8.87 -32.55
N LYS A 590 24.09 -8.19 -32.44
CA LYS A 590 22.77 -8.78 -32.16
C LYS A 590 22.74 -9.69 -30.93
N THR A 591 23.44 -9.29 -29.87
CA THR A 591 23.54 -10.09 -28.64
C THR A 591 23.00 -9.36 -27.43
N VAL A 592 22.31 -10.08 -26.56
CA VAL A 592 21.97 -9.67 -25.20
C VAL A 592 22.73 -10.57 -24.23
N THR A 593 23.58 -9.98 -23.40
CA THR A 593 24.28 -10.70 -22.33
C THR A 593 23.67 -10.32 -20.99
N PHE A 594 23.48 -11.29 -20.10
CA PHE A 594 23.01 -11.03 -18.74
C PHE A 594 23.91 -11.71 -17.70
N GLN A 595 24.00 -11.08 -16.53
CA GLN A 595 24.65 -11.62 -15.33
C GLN A 595 23.78 -11.31 -14.12
N SER A 596 23.41 -12.34 -13.37
CA SER A 596 22.60 -12.23 -12.16
C SER A 596 23.49 -12.37 -10.92
N PHE A 597 23.49 -11.33 -10.09
CA PHE A 597 24.34 -11.21 -8.91
C PHE A 597 23.53 -11.47 -7.65
N SER A 598 24.05 -12.29 -6.73
CA SER A 598 23.46 -12.47 -5.39
C SER A 598 23.82 -11.30 -4.47
N LYS A 599 23.23 -11.27 -3.27
CA LYS A 599 23.58 -10.31 -2.20
C LYS A 599 25.04 -10.34 -1.77
N ASP A 600 25.76 -11.41 -2.07
CA ASP A 600 27.20 -11.55 -1.77
C ASP A 600 28.07 -11.02 -2.92
N GLY A 601 27.47 -10.52 -4.00
CA GLY A 601 28.16 -10.05 -5.21
C GLY A 601 28.61 -11.16 -6.15
N ASN A 602 28.24 -12.42 -5.88
CA ASN A 602 28.60 -13.56 -6.72
C ASN A 602 27.64 -13.67 -7.92
N ILE A 603 28.20 -13.94 -9.10
CA ILE A 603 27.41 -14.32 -10.28
C ILE A 603 26.96 -15.77 -10.08
N PHE A 604 25.65 -15.99 -10.08
CA PHE A 604 25.08 -17.34 -9.96
C PHE A 604 24.34 -17.82 -11.22
N ASP A 605 24.06 -16.90 -12.14
CA ASP A 605 23.57 -17.19 -13.48
C ASP A 605 24.12 -16.15 -14.46
N GLU A 606 24.45 -16.60 -15.66
CA GLU A 606 24.88 -15.75 -16.75
C GLU A 606 24.61 -16.40 -18.09
N GLY A 607 24.53 -15.60 -19.15
CA GLY A 607 24.32 -16.13 -20.48
C GLY A 607 24.38 -15.09 -21.58
N VAL A 608 24.44 -15.59 -22.81
CA VAL A 608 24.40 -14.82 -24.05
C VAL A 608 23.22 -15.31 -24.88
N MET A 609 22.38 -14.38 -25.31
CA MET A 609 21.26 -14.62 -26.21
C MET A 609 21.57 -13.93 -27.53
N GLU A 610 21.71 -14.72 -28.60
CA GLU A 610 21.91 -14.25 -29.96
C GLU A 610 20.55 -14.16 -30.67
N TYR A 611 20.28 -13.01 -31.29
CA TYR A 611 19.05 -12.78 -32.04
C TYR A 611 19.37 -12.66 -33.53
N LYS A 612 18.56 -13.30 -34.37
CA LYS A 612 18.78 -13.35 -35.82
C LYS A 612 18.11 -12.21 -36.55
#